data_AF-A0A933YYM2-F1
#
_entry.id   AF-A0A933YYM2-F1
#
_cell.length_a   1.000
_cell.length_b   1.000
_cell.length_c   1.000
_cell.angle_alpha   90.00
_cell.angle_beta   90.00
_cell.angle_gamma   90.00
#
_symmetry.space_group_name_H-M   'P 1'
#
loop_
_entity.id
_entity.type
_entity.pdbx_description
1 polymer ?
#
loop_
_entity_poly.entity_id
_entity_poly.type
_entity_poly.pdbx_seq_one_letter_code
_entity_poly.pdbx_strand_id
1 'polypeptide(L)' 'MKKKIDELRPEYDLSQLKGCVRGKYAARAQQGTNIILLAPDVAEIFHDDASVNEALRTLIRLSGQKSQHAAAAAG' A
#
# COMPACT_ATOMS: atom_id res chain seq x y z
N MET A 1 19.36 6.39 27.88
CA MET A 1 18.55 6.63 26.66
C MET A 1 18.63 8.11 26.32
N LYS A 2 19.22 8.48 25.18
CA LYS A 2 19.45 9.89 24.78
C LYS A 2 18.14 10.54 24.32
N LYS A 3 17.79 11.68 24.93
CA LYS A 3 16.63 12.51 24.60
C LYS A 3 16.81 13.12 23.21
N LYS A 4 16.10 12.61 22.21
CA LYS A 4 16.13 13.02 20.79
C LYS A 4 15.24 14.24 20.52
N ILE A 5 15.26 15.22 21.44
CA ILE A 5 14.41 16.43 21.33
C ILE A 5 15.11 17.53 20.51
N ASP A 6 16.40 17.35 20.23
CA ASP A 6 17.28 18.43 19.76
C ASP A 6 17.34 18.58 18.22
N GLU A 7 16.57 17.77 17.48
CA GLU A 7 16.49 17.84 16.00
C GLU A 7 15.22 18.57 15.52
N LEU A 8 14.27 18.86 16.41
CA LEU A 8 13.04 19.56 16.06
C LEU A 8 13.28 21.07 16.09
N ARG A 9 12.81 21.77 15.04
CA ARG A 9 12.89 23.23 15.04
C ARG A 9 12.03 23.80 16.18
N PRO A 10 12.39 24.97 16.74
CA PRO A 10 11.67 25.58 17.86
C PRO A 10 10.17 25.80 17.61
N GLU A 11 9.75 25.94 16.35
CA GLU A 11 8.35 26.11 15.99
C GLU A 11 7.52 24.82 16.11
N TYR A 12 8.16 23.65 16.21
CA TYR A 12 7.50 22.35 16.35
C TYR A 12 7.41 21.91 17.81
N ASP A 13 6.38 22.39 18.50
CA ASP A 13 6.00 21.89 19.82
C ASP A 13 5.02 20.72 19.71
N LEU A 14 5.54 19.49 19.90
CA LEU A 14 4.72 18.27 19.85
C LEU A 14 3.64 18.21 20.95
N SER A 15 3.77 19.00 22.02
CA SER A 15 2.73 19.08 23.07
C SER A 15 1.47 19.84 22.61
N GLN A 16 1.59 20.63 21.54
CA GLN A 16 0.44 21.30 20.90
C GLN A 16 -0.36 20.36 19.99
N LEU A 17 0.16 19.19 19.67
CA LEU A 17 -0.53 18.20 18.84
C LEU A 17 -1.67 17.57 19.64
N LYS A 18 -2.88 18.09 19.44
CA LYS A 18 -4.12 17.56 20.03
C LYS A 18 -4.78 16.58 19.06
N GLY A 19 -5.33 15.48 19.58
CA GLY A 19 -6.08 14.50 18.77
C GLY A 19 -5.22 13.51 17.97
N CYS A 20 -3.95 13.34 18.33
CA CYS A 20 -3.11 12.27 17.79
C CYS A 20 -3.59 10.89 18.29
N VAL A 21 -4.27 10.15 17.43
CA VAL A 21 -4.70 8.77 17.70
C VAL A 21 -3.70 7.80 17.07
N ARG A 22 -3.00 7.01 17.89
CA ARG A 22 -2.11 5.96 17.40
C ARG A 22 -2.92 4.97 16.56
N GLY A 23 -2.46 4.72 15.33
CA GLY A 23 -3.13 3.78 14.44
C GLY A 23 -4.45 4.29 13.84
N LYS A 24 -4.69 5.61 13.80
CA LYS A 24 -5.89 6.23 13.17
C LYS A 24 -6.22 5.67 11.76
N TYR A 25 -5.20 5.27 11.02
CA TYR A 25 -5.32 4.67 9.68
C TYR A 25 -4.77 3.24 9.60
N ALA A 26 -4.42 2.62 10.72
CA ALA A 26 -3.85 1.27 10.76
C ALA A 26 -4.78 0.25 10.11
N ALA A 27 -6.09 0.33 10.39
CA ALA A 27 -7.08 -0.53 9.76
C ALA A 27 -7.17 -0.35 8.23
N ARG A 28 -6.99 0.88 7.72
CA ARG A 28 -6.95 1.16 6.26
C ARG A 28 -5.67 0.64 5.61
N ALA A 29 -4.55 0.68 6.35
CA ALA A 29 -3.30 0.10 5.90
C ALA A 29 -3.34 -1.45 5.91
N GLN A 30 -4.01 -2.06 6.90
CA GLN A 30 -4.21 -3.51 7.02
C GLN A 30 -5.21 -4.08 6.00
N GLN A 31 -6.08 -3.24 5.43
CA GLN A 31 -6.88 -3.61 4.26
C GLN A 31 -6.03 -3.86 3.01
N GLY A 32 -4.71 -3.64 3.09
CA GLY A 32 -3.69 -4.44 2.43
C GLY A 32 -3.90 -4.61 0.93
N THR A 33 -3.59 -3.57 0.17
CA THR A 33 -3.35 -3.77 -1.27
C THR A 33 -2.06 -4.58 -1.41
N ASN A 34 -2.13 -5.78 -1.97
CA ASN A 34 -0.92 -6.52 -2.35
C ASN A 34 -0.23 -5.73 -3.48
N ILE A 35 0.90 -5.08 -3.17
CA ILE A 35 1.64 -4.27 -4.14
C ILE A 35 2.50 -5.21 -4.98
N ILE A 36 2.19 -5.29 -6.27
CA ILE A 36 2.97 -6.04 -7.24
C ILE A 36 3.73 -5.03 -8.09
N LEU A 37 5.06 -5.10 -8.06
CA LEU A 37 5.91 -4.28 -8.90
C LEU A 37 5.91 -4.83 -10.33
N LEU A 38 5.50 -4.00 -11.29
CA LEU A 38 5.63 -4.31 -12.71
C LEU A 38 7.07 -4.11 -13.16
N ALA A 39 7.51 -4.92 -14.13
CA ALA A 39 8.75 -4.66 -14.83
C ALA A 39 8.65 -3.33 -15.61
N PRO A 40 9.76 -2.59 -15.81
CA PRO A 40 9.73 -1.25 -16.41
C PRO A 40 9.06 -1.20 -17.79
N ASP A 41 9.34 -2.17 -18.64
CA ASP A 41 8.76 -2.32 -19.98
C ASP A 41 7.24 -2.54 -19.93
N VAL A 42 6.75 -3.29 -18.95
CA VAL A 42 5.30 -3.49 -18.74
C VAL A 42 4.66 -2.20 -18.20
N ALA A 43 5.34 -1.52 -17.27
CA ALA A 43 4.84 -0.27 -16.69
C ALA A 43 4.76 0.87 -17.71
N GLU A 44 5.60 0.88 -18.74
CA GLU A 44 5.54 1.85 -19.84
C GLU A 44 4.27 1.71 -20.71
N ILE A 45 3.68 0.51 -20.76
CA ILE A 45 2.52 0.21 -21.61
C ILE A 45 1.20 0.61 -20.93
N PHE A 46 1.11 0.52 -19.61
CA PHE A 46 -0.13 0.74 -18.87
C PHE A 46 -0.14 2.08 -18.13
N HIS A 47 -1.26 2.80 -18.24
CA HIS A 47 -1.41 4.12 -17.64
C HIS A 47 -1.79 4.08 -16.15
N ASP A 48 -2.55 3.06 -15.73
CA ASP A 48 -3.08 2.92 -14.37
C ASP A 48 -3.26 1.46 -13.96
N ASP A 49 -3.56 1.25 -12.68
CA ASP A 49 -3.81 -0.08 -12.10
C ASP A 49 -5.12 -0.70 -12.63
N ALA A 50 -6.10 0.12 -12.99
CA ALA A 50 -7.37 -0.34 -13.54
C ALA A 50 -7.19 -1.10 -14.86
N SER A 51 -6.41 -0.54 -15.78
CA SER A 51 -6.10 -1.13 -17.10
C SER A 51 -5.26 -2.40 -16.97
N VAL A 52 -4.26 -2.43 -16.08
CA VAL A 52 -3.47 -3.65 -15.79
C VAL A 52 -4.38 -4.76 -15.27
N ASN A 53 -5.24 -4.46 -14.29
CA ASN A 53 -6.11 -5.44 -13.68
C ASN A 53 -7.17 -5.98 -14.66
N GLU A 54 -7.67 -5.13 -15.56
CA GLU A 54 -8.63 -5.55 -16.60
C GLU A 54 -7.98 -6.52 -17.60
N ALA A 55 -6.77 -6.22 -18.09
CA ALA A 55 -6.02 -7.09 -18.97
C ALA A 55 -5.74 -8.46 -18.33
N LEU A 56 -5.25 -8.48 -17.08
CA LEU A 56 -4.97 -9.72 -16.35
C LEU A 56 -6.25 -10.55 -16.12
N ARG A 57 -7.39 -9.92 -15.80
CA ARG A 57 -8.68 -10.60 -15.66
C ARG A 57 -9.12 -11.23 -16.99
N THR A 58 -8.90 -10.55 -18.11
CA THR A 58 -9.18 -11.12 -19.44
C THR A 58 -8.34 -12.36 -19.71
N LEU A 59 -7.05 -12.34 -19.37
CA LEU A 59 -6.18 -13.53 -19.49
C LEU A 59 -6.62 -14.68 -18.58
N ILE A 60 -7.05 -14.40 -17.34
CA ILE A 60 -7.57 -15.41 -16.42
C ILE A 60 -8.83 -16.07 -17.00
N ARG A 61 -9.76 -15.27 -17.56
CA ARG A 61 -10.97 -15.78 -18.22
C ARG A 61 -10.65 -16.68 -19.40
N LEU A 62 -9.67 -16.31 -20.22
CA LEU A 62 -9.27 -17.06 -21.41
C LEU A 62 -8.51 -18.35 -21.06
N SER A 63 -7.67 -18.33 -20.03
CA SER A 63 -6.86 -19.48 -19.64
C SER A 63 -7.62 -20.54 -18.84
N GLY A 64 -8.86 -20.24 -18.39
CA GLY A 64 -9.66 -21.16 -17.57
C GLY A 64 -9.05 -21.46 -16.20
N GLN A 65 -8.02 -20.72 -15.80
CA GLN A 65 -7.31 -20.94 -14.54
C GLN A 65 -8.17 -20.47 -13.36
N LYS A 66 -8.42 -21.39 -12.42
CA LYS A 66 -8.94 -21.05 -11.10
C LYS A 66 -7.76 -20.64 -10.21
N SER A 67 -7.84 -19.46 -9.62
CA SER A 67 -6.83 -18.90 -8.72
C SER A 67 -6.49 -19.88 -7.60
N GLN A 68 -5.25 -20.37 -7.52
CA GLN A 68 -4.83 -21.33 -6.49
C GLN A 68 -4.31 -20.66 -5.20
N HIS A 69 -4.09 -19.34 -5.21
CA HIS A 69 -3.52 -18.59 -4.08
C HIS A 69 -4.42 -17.39 -3.71
N ALA A 70 -5.50 -17.64 -2.98
CA ALA A 70 -6.33 -16.60 -2.38
C ALA A 70 -6.50 -16.86 -0.87
N ALA A 71 -5.39 -17.01 -0.13
CA ALA A 71 -5.47 -17.26 1.33
C ALA A 71 -4.17 -16.97 2.13
N ALA A 72 -3.26 -16.11 1.69
CA ALA A 72 -1.96 -15.92 2.40
C ALA A 72 -1.58 -14.48 2.75
N ALA A 73 -2.50 -13.51 2.65
CA ALA A 73 -2.22 -12.10 2.92
C ALA A 73 -3.16 -11.46 3.95
N ALA A 74 -3.52 -12.22 4.99
CA ALA A 74 -4.18 -11.69 6.19
C ALA A 74 -3.40 -12.19 7.42
N GLY A 75 -2.38 -11.43 7.80
CA GLY A 75 -1.55 -11.64 8.99
C GLY A 75 -0.90 -10.33 9.40
#